data_AF-A0AAD7EFF4-F1
#
_entry.id   AF-A0AAD7EFF4-F1
#
_cell.length_a   1.000
_cell.length_b   1.000
_cell.length_c   1.000
_cell.angle_alpha   90.00
_cell.angle_beta   90.00
_cell.angle_gamma   90.00
#
_symmetry.space_group_name_H-M   'P 1'
#
loop_
_entity.id
_entity.type
_entity.pdbx_description
1 polymer ?
#
loop_
_entity_poly.entity_id
_entity_poly.type
_entity_poly.pdbx_seq_one_letter_code
_entity_poly.pdbx_strand_id
1 'polypeptide(L)'
;CTEGLLEMELLLRDAQCRASLVKLRNQLVIKGRFLNYKALHARHQGATTRARGIVNRNEMKIRLHSEKYQCAWNVLFTFAGQDEGWVGWQKLRKEDVRCMEDANDLAVKEAKRKKARERLKRKLDELVAHAVDAPAWLKNAEDEDLDGDEEGRVGESRRQVSWIWMGAGMTGTDAELEDALRIEWAKAYVRARRWNEEVRLLTEEFRRVPISLECEADWWLERAQVVPVGTDALHEAYAQGMIAYAIKQESLFRGLAAR
;
A
#
# COMPACT_ATOMS: atom_id res chain seq x y z
N CYS A 1 -54.85 -5.38 1.30
CA CYS A 1 -53.47 -5.80 1.60
C CYS A 1 -53.51 -6.94 2.60
N THR A 2 -52.67 -7.95 2.45
CA THR A 2 -52.50 -9.00 3.47
C THR A 2 -51.92 -8.38 4.74
N GLU A 3 -52.49 -8.69 5.90
CA GLU A 3 -51.95 -8.26 7.20
C GLU A 3 -50.50 -8.79 7.34
N GLY A 4 -49.60 -7.96 7.90
CA GLY A 4 -48.20 -8.31 8.13
C GLY A 4 -47.23 -8.16 6.95
N LEU A 5 -47.70 -7.90 5.72
CA LEU A 5 -46.81 -7.72 4.56
C LEU A 5 -45.79 -6.58 4.76
N LEU A 6 -46.24 -5.50 5.39
CA LEU A 6 -45.40 -4.33 5.67
C LEU A 6 -44.27 -4.67 6.65
N GLU A 7 -44.57 -5.44 7.69
CA GLU A 7 -43.59 -5.86 8.70
C GLU A 7 -42.53 -6.78 8.09
N MET A 8 -42.94 -7.73 7.26
CA MET A 8 -42.01 -8.61 6.53
C MET A 8 -41.09 -7.81 5.59
N GLU A 9 -41.63 -6.83 4.89
CA GLU A 9 -40.84 -5.96 4.00
C GLU A 9 -39.82 -5.14 4.80
N LEU A 10 -40.20 -4.56 5.94
CA LEU A 10 -39.28 -3.81 6.81
C LEU A 10 -38.14 -4.71 7.33
N LEU A 11 -38.46 -5.91 7.82
CA LEU A 11 -37.45 -6.89 8.25
C LEU A 11 -36.52 -7.30 7.11
N LEU A 12 -37.06 -7.50 5.91
CA LEU A 12 -36.26 -7.81 4.72
C LEU A 12 -35.30 -6.65 4.37
N ARG A 13 -35.77 -5.40 4.42
CA ARG A 13 -34.92 -4.23 4.12
C ARG A 13 -33.85 -4.00 5.17
N ASP A 14 -34.15 -4.20 6.45
CA ASP A 14 -33.16 -4.19 7.53
C ASP A 14 -32.04 -5.21 7.28
N ALA A 15 -32.41 -6.46 7.00
CA ALA A 15 -31.46 -7.52 6.67
C ALA A 15 -30.64 -7.19 5.41
N GLN A 16 -31.25 -6.59 4.39
CA GLN A 16 -30.57 -6.15 3.17
C GLN A 16 -29.55 -5.03 3.44
N CYS A 17 -29.87 -4.05 4.28
CA CYS A 17 -28.93 -3.01 4.71
C CYS A 17 -27.72 -3.62 5.40
N ARG A 18 -27.94 -4.50 6.38
CA ARG A 18 -26.86 -5.18 7.12
C ARG A 18 -25.96 -6.01 6.20
N ALA A 19 -26.57 -6.87 5.37
CA ALA A 19 -25.83 -7.74 4.45
C ALA A 19 -25.04 -6.95 3.39
N SER A 20 -25.66 -5.92 2.82
CA SER A 20 -25.03 -5.08 1.79
C SER A 20 -23.85 -4.30 2.36
N LEU A 21 -23.97 -3.77 3.59
CA LEU A 21 -22.90 -3.04 4.26
C LEU A 21 -21.69 -3.93 4.57
N VAL A 22 -21.92 -5.17 5.05
CA VAL A 22 -20.85 -6.15 5.27
C VAL A 22 -20.12 -6.48 3.96
N LYS A 23 -20.87 -6.73 2.88
CA LYS A 23 -20.27 -7.01 1.56
C LYS A 23 -19.52 -5.81 1.01
N LEU A 24 -20.04 -4.60 1.19
CA LEU A 24 -19.39 -3.35 0.79
C LEU A 24 -18.04 -3.18 1.50
N ARG A 25 -18.00 -3.31 2.83
CA ARG A 25 -16.76 -3.30 3.63
C ARG A 25 -15.76 -4.32 3.10
N ASN A 26 -16.18 -5.56 2.88
CA ASN A 26 -15.29 -6.60 2.36
C ASN A 26 -14.70 -6.24 0.98
N GLN A 27 -15.51 -5.71 0.06
CA GLN A 27 -15.01 -5.28 -1.25
C GLN A 27 -14.04 -4.10 -1.14
N LEU A 28 -14.23 -3.18 -0.19
CA LEU A 28 -13.30 -2.07 0.07
C LEU A 28 -11.97 -2.54 0.67
N VAL A 29 -11.98 -3.52 1.57
CA VAL A 29 -10.73 -4.16 2.06
C VAL A 29 -9.98 -4.82 0.90
N ILE A 30 -10.69 -5.53 0.03
CA ILE A 30 -10.13 -6.16 -1.17
C ILE A 30 -9.54 -5.09 -2.11
N LYS A 31 -10.24 -3.97 -2.33
CA LYS A 31 -9.75 -2.84 -3.13
C LYS A 31 -8.40 -2.34 -2.61
N GLY A 32 -8.29 -2.07 -1.31
CA GLY A 32 -7.04 -1.63 -0.69
C GLY A 32 -5.88 -2.59 -0.95
N ARG A 33 -6.12 -3.91 -0.83
CA ARG A 33 -5.11 -4.93 -1.14
C ARG A 33 -4.70 -4.93 -2.62
N PHE A 34 -5.65 -4.75 -3.54
CA PHE A 34 -5.34 -4.67 -4.97
C PHE A 34 -4.54 -3.42 -5.35
N LEU A 35 -4.84 -2.29 -4.72
CA LEU A 35 -4.07 -1.06 -4.92
C LEU A 35 -2.62 -1.24 -4.45
N ASN A 36 -2.41 -1.78 -3.25
CA ASN A 36 -1.07 -2.08 -2.73
C ASN A 36 -0.33 -3.07 -3.63
N TYR A 37 -1.01 -4.13 -4.08
CA TYR A 37 -0.42 -5.10 -5.01
C TYR A 37 0.02 -4.46 -6.33
N LYS A 38 -0.83 -3.59 -6.92
CA LYS A 38 -0.48 -2.86 -8.14
C LYS A 38 0.75 -1.98 -7.91
N ALA A 39 0.77 -1.20 -6.82
CA ALA A 39 1.87 -0.30 -6.50
C ALA A 39 3.21 -1.04 -6.30
N LEU A 40 3.19 -2.19 -5.63
CA LEU A 40 4.40 -2.95 -5.30
C LEU A 40 4.89 -3.86 -6.44
N HIS A 41 3.98 -4.42 -7.25
CA HIS A 41 4.31 -5.53 -8.13
C HIS A 41 4.00 -5.31 -9.62
N ALA A 42 3.18 -4.33 -10.00
CA ALA A 42 2.89 -4.07 -11.41
C ALA A 42 3.96 -3.13 -12.02
N ARG A 43 4.97 -3.70 -12.67
CA ARG A 43 6.13 -2.96 -13.23
C ARG A 43 6.13 -2.79 -14.74
N HIS A 44 5.28 -3.50 -15.48
CA HIS A 44 5.24 -3.49 -16.94
C HIS A 44 3.80 -3.46 -17.47
N GLN A 45 3.61 -2.98 -18.72
CA GLN A 45 2.30 -2.69 -19.30
C GLN A 45 1.28 -3.83 -19.13
N GLY A 46 1.65 -5.06 -19.48
CA GLY A 46 0.75 -6.22 -19.35
C GLY A 46 0.31 -6.51 -17.90
N ALA A 47 1.21 -6.36 -16.92
CA ALA A 47 0.85 -6.51 -15.51
C ALA A 47 -0.05 -5.37 -15.03
N THR A 48 0.22 -4.15 -15.47
CA THR A 48 -0.59 -2.96 -15.15
C THR A 48 -2.02 -3.09 -15.68
N THR A 49 -2.19 -3.51 -16.93
CA THR A 49 -3.53 -3.73 -17.53
C THR A 49 -4.30 -4.83 -16.80
N ARG A 50 -3.65 -5.94 -16.45
CA ARG A 50 -4.30 -7.02 -15.68
C ARG A 50 -4.71 -6.57 -14.29
N ALA A 51 -3.81 -5.88 -13.57
CA ALA A 51 -4.11 -5.34 -12.25
C ALA A 51 -5.29 -4.35 -12.31
N ARG A 52 -5.31 -3.49 -13.33
CA ARG A 52 -6.42 -2.56 -13.59
C ARG A 52 -7.74 -3.29 -13.85
N GLY A 53 -7.74 -4.35 -14.66
CA GLY A 53 -8.94 -5.17 -14.89
C GLY A 53 -9.46 -5.84 -13.61
N ILE A 54 -8.58 -6.20 -12.67
CA ILE A 54 -8.98 -6.73 -11.35
C ILE A 54 -9.62 -5.63 -10.51
N VAL A 55 -9.00 -4.44 -10.43
CA VAL A 55 -9.53 -3.29 -9.68
C VAL A 55 -10.90 -2.87 -10.24
N ASN A 56 -11.03 -2.71 -11.55
CA ASN A 56 -12.29 -2.32 -12.21
C ASN A 56 -13.43 -3.30 -11.89
N ARG A 57 -13.17 -4.62 -11.92
CA ARG A 57 -14.16 -5.63 -11.55
C ARG A 57 -14.57 -5.54 -10.08
N ASN A 58 -13.64 -5.23 -9.18
CA ASN A 58 -13.95 -5.00 -7.78
C ASN A 58 -14.75 -3.70 -7.58
N GLU A 59 -14.45 -2.62 -8.31
CA GLU A 59 -15.23 -1.38 -8.26
C GLU A 59 -16.67 -1.56 -8.74
N MET A 60 -16.92 -2.43 -9.72
CA MET A 60 -18.28 -2.83 -10.09
C MET A 60 -19.02 -3.50 -8.92
N LYS A 61 -18.34 -4.36 -8.14
CA LYS A 61 -18.93 -4.99 -6.95
C LYS A 61 -19.18 -3.98 -5.83
N ILE A 62 -18.29 -3.02 -5.63
CA ILE A 62 -18.48 -1.91 -4.67
C ILE A 62 -19.74 -1.13 -5.03
N ARG A 63 -19.89 -0.72 -6.30
CA ARG A 63 -21.10 -0.03 -6.78
C ARG A 63 -22.36 -0.86 -6.54
N LEU A 64 -22.34 -2.14 -6.93
CA LEU A 64 -23.47 -3.05 -6.74
C LEU A 64 -23.93 -3.12 -5.27
N HIS A 65 -23.00 -3.24 -4.32
CA HIS A 65 -23.35 -3.31 -2.90
C HIS A 65 -23.78 -1.95 -2.33
N SER A 66 -23.18 -0.86 -2.79
CA SER A 66 -23.60 0.51 -2.45
C SER A 66 -25.03 0.78 -2.90
N GLU A 67 -25.37 0.43 -4.15
CA GLU A 67 -26.71 0.60 -4.73
C GLU A 67 -27.74 -0.24 -3.99
N LYS A 68 -27.43 -1.51 -3.69
CA LYS A 68 -28.31 -2.38 -2.89
C LYS A 68 -28.62 -1.80 -1.52
N TYR A 69 -27.59 -1.26 -0.84
CA TYR A 69 -27.78 -0.57 0.43
C TYR A 69 -28.68 0.66 0.29
N GLN A 70 -28.40 1.53 -0.69
CA GLN A 70 -29.18 2.74 -0.91
C GLN A 70 -30.63 2.45 -1.30
N CYS A 71 -30.89 1.43 -2.12
CA CYS A 71 -32.24 1.00 -2.45
C CYS A 71 -33.01 0.52 -1.21
N ALA A 72 -32.41 -0.33 -0.37
CA ALA A 72 -33.05 -0.79 0.85
C ALA A 72 -33.28 0.35 1.86
N TRP A 73 -32.29 1.24 2.00
CA TRP A 73 -32.38 2.42 2.86
C TRP A 73 -33.49 3.37 2.39
N ASN A 74 -33.60 3.64 1.09
CA ASN A 74 -34.65 4.50 0.53
C ASN A 74 -36.05 3.97 0.84
N VAL A 75 -36.25 2.65 0.76
CA VAL A 75 -37.53 2.03 1.12
C VAL A 75 -37.84 2.25 2.60
N LEU A 76 -36.88 1.97 3.49
CA LEU A 76 -37.06 2.23 4.92
C LEU A 76 -37.33 3.72 5.22
N PHE A 77 -36.63 4.62 4.52
CA PHE A 77 -36.80 6.07 4.63
C PHE A 77 -38.21 6.53 4.20
N THR A 78 -38.76 5.95 3.13
CA THR A 78 -40.13 6.24 2.71
C THR A 78 -41.17 5.77 3.73
N PHE A 79 -40.92 4.64 4.40
CA PHE A 79 -41.81 4.13 5.44
C PHE A 79 -41.72 4.91 6.75
N ALA A 80 -40.54 5.44 7.07
CA ALA A 80 -40.30 6.28 8.25
C ALA A 80 -40.90 7.70 8.15
N GLY A 81 -41.72 7.98 7.15
CA GLY A 81 -42.30 9.32 6.95
C GLY A 81 -41.25 10.39 6.60
N GLN A 82 -40.12 9.98 6.00
CA GLN A 82 -38.99 10.85 5.65
C GLN A 82 -38.22 11.42 6.85
N ASP A 83 -38.37 10.84 8.04
CA ASP A 83 -37.53 11.18 9.18
C ASP A 83 -36.33 10.22 9.25
N GLU A 84 -35.12 10.75 9.03
CA GLU A 84 -33.87 9.98 9.07
C GLU A 84 -33.62 9.33 10.44
N GLY A 85 -34.18 9.90 11.53
CA GLY A 85 -34.01 9.38 12.89
C GLY A 85 -34.70 8.03 13.15
N TRP A 86 -35.79 7.73 12.43
CA TRP A 86 -36.59 6.51 12.64
C TRP A 86 -36.16 5.33 11.76
N VAL A 87 -35.26 5.55 10.79
CA VAL A 87 -34.79 4.52 9.86
C VAL A 87 -33.84 3.52 10.54
N GLY A 88 -33.15 3.92 11.62
CA GLY A 88 -32.16 3.09 12.34
C GLY A 88 -30.84 2.88 11.58
N TRP A 89 -30.78 3.23 10.30
CA TRP A 89 -29.60 3.12 9.43
C TRP A 89 -29.15 4.48 8.92
N GLN A 90 -27.84 4.72 8.88
CA GLN A 90 -27.30 5.97 8.32
C GLN A 90 -27.34 5.97 6.78
N LYS A 91 -27.62 7.14 6.20
CA LYS A 91 -27.60 7.32 4.75
C LYS A 91 -26.17 7.19 4.21
N LEU A 92 -25.96 6.26 3.28
CA LEU A 92 -24.65 6.05 2.66
C LEU A 92 -24.37 7.12 1.60
N ARG A 93 -23.42 8.01 1.88
CA ARG A 93 -22.95 9.03 0.93
C ARG A 93 -21.80 8.50 0.08
N LYS A 94 -21.54 9.13 -1.07
CA LYS A 94 -20.41 8.78 -1.94
C LYS A 94 -19.06 8.92 -1.22
N GLU A 95 -18.96 9.92 -0.33
CA GLU A 95 -17.78 10.22 0.50
C GLU A 95 -17.50 9.13 1.56
N ASP A 96 -18.53 8.38 1.94
CA ASP A 96 -18.42 7.32 2.93
C ASP A 96 -17.85 6.03 2.32
N VAL A 97 -18.03 5.84 1.00
CA VAL A 97 -17.55 4.68 0.23
C VAL A 97 -16.06 4.85 -0.07
N ARG A 98 -15.25 4.79 0.99
CA ARG A 98 -13.79 4.87 0.93
C ARG A 98 -13.15 3.66 1.62
N CYS A 99 -11.98 3.28 1.11
CA CYS A 99 -11.12 2.30 1.77
C CYS A 99 -10.78 2.77 3.20
N MET A 100 -10.09 1.94 3.99
CA MET A 100 -9.70 2.32 5.35
C MET A 100 -8.78 3.56 5.40
N GLU A 101 -8.31 4.12 4.29
CA GLU A 101 -7.48 5.34 4.19
C GLU A 101 -8.01 6.52 5.03
N ASP A 102 -7.09 7.32 5.58
CA ASP A 102 -7.45 8.53 6.33
C ASP A 102 -8.14 9.54 5.40
N ALA A 103 -9.17 10.23 5.89
CA ALA A 103 -9.75 11.38 5.20
C ALA A 103 -8.70 12.44 4.88
N ASN A 104 -7.70 12.64 5.76
CA ASN A 104 -6.58 13.54 5.50
C ASN A 104 -5.67 13.04 4.37
N ASP A 105 -5.37 11.74 4.32
CA ASP A 105 -4.56 11.15 3.24
C ASP A 105 -5.25 11.35 1.89
N LEU A 106 -6.56 11.16 1.83
CA LEU A 106 -7.36 11.41 0.64
C LEU A 106 -7.34 12.89 0.23
N ALA A 107 -7.51 13.81 1.19
CA ALA A 107 -7.44 15.25 0.93
C ALA A 107 -6.05 15.68 0.43
N VAL A 108 -4.98 15.12 1.00
CA VAL A 108 -3.60 15.36 0.54
C VAL A 108 -3.40 14.81 -0.88
N LYS A 109 -3.89 13.60 -1.17
CA LYS A 109 -3.85 13.01 -2.53
C LYS A 109 -4.63 13.87 -3.53
N GLU A 110 -5.83 14.32 -3.18
CA GLU A 110 -6.64 15.20 -4.02
C GLU A 110 -5.97 16.55 -4.27
N ALA A 111 -5.35 17.16 -3.25
CA ALA A 111 -4.59 18.39 -3.39
C ALA A 111 -3.36 18.20 -4.30
N LYS A 112 -2.64 17.08 -4.16
CA LYS A 112 -1.52 16.71 -5.06
C LYS A 112 -2.01 16.55 -6.51
N ARG A 113 -3.11 15.83 -6.73
CA ARG A 113 -3.74 15.65 -8.05
C ARG A 113 -4.19 16.98 -8.64
N LYS A 114 -4.81 17.86 -7.84
CA LYS A 114 -5.20 19.22 -8.26
C LYS A 114 -3.99 20.05 -8.70
N LYS A 115 -2.94 20.11 -7.89
CA LYS A 115 -1.69 20.82 -8.24
C LYS A 115 -1.04 20.26 -9.51
N ALA A 116 -1.06 18.94 -9.69
CA ALA A 116 -0.51 18.31 -10.88
C ALA A 116 -1.35 18.61 -12.15
N ARG A 117 -2.69 18.62 -12.04
CA ARG A 117 -3.58 19.09 -13.12
C ARG A 117 -3.33 20.55 -13.47
N GLU A 118 -3.14 21.40 -12.47
CA GLU A 118 -2.79 22.82 -12.68
C GLU A 118 -1.44 22.97 -13.41
N ARG A 119 -0.42 22.20 -13.02
CA ARG A 119 0.89 22.17 -13.71
C ARG A 119 0.75 21.71 -15.15
N LEU A 120 -0.03 20.66 -15.39
CA LEU A 120 -0.28 20.12 -16.73
C LEU A 120 -1.00 21.14 -17.60
N LYS A 121 -2.05 21.78 -17.05
CA LYS A 121 -2.80 22.85 -17.71
C LYS A 121 -1.87 24.01 -18.09
N ARG A 122 -1.01 24.45 -17.18
CA ARG A 122 -0.03 25.51 -17.49
C ARG A 122 0.92 25.13 -18.62
N LYS A 123 1.45 23.89 -18.63
CA LYS A 123 2.29 23.40 -19.74
C LYS A 123 1.53 23.36 -21.07
N LEU A 124 0.26 22.99 -21.03
CA LEU A 124 -0.61 22.98 -22.21
C LEU A 124 -0.84 24.40 -22.72
N ASP A 125 -1.14 25.34 -21.83
CA ASP A 125 -1.33 26.76 -22.15
C ASP A 125 -0.05 27.40 -22.74
N GLU A 126 1.14 27.05 -22.20
CA GLU A 126 2.45 27.47 -22.72
C GLU A 126 2.70 26.95 -24.16
N LEU A 127 2.40 25.68 -24.44
CA LEU A 127 2.55 25.11 -25.79
C LEU A 127 1.60 25.75 -26.80
N VAL A 128 0.35 26.01 -26.40
CA VAL A 128 -0.64 26.71 -27.22
C VAL A 128 -0.19 28.15 -27.52
N ALA A 129 0.39 28.86 -26.55
CA ALA A 129 0.92 30.20 -26.75
C ALA A 129 2.10 30.25 -27.73
N HIS A 130 2.90 29.18 -27.79
CA HIS A 130 3.99 29.03 -28.77
C HIS A 130 3.53 28.44 -30.11
N ALA A 131 2.22 28.29 -30.34
CA ALA A 131 1.63 27.67 -31.53
C ALA A 131 2.19 26.26 -31.83
N VAL A 132 2.67 25.56 -30.80
CA VAL A 132 3.13 24.18 -30.90
C VAL A 132 1.95 23.28 -30.61
N ASP A 133 1.61 22.40 -31.55
CA ASP A 133 0.52 21.46 -31.34
C ASP A 133 0.87 20.50 -30.20
N ALA A 134 0.01 20.44 -29.19
CA ALA A 134 0.28 19.63 -28.02
C ALA A 134 0.25 18.14 -28.38
N PRO A 135 1.26 17.36 -27.97
CA PRO A 135 1.34 15.96 -28.34
C PRO A 135 0.19 15.15 -27.71
N ALA A 136 -0.21 14.07 -28.40
CA ALA A 136 -1.40 13.28 -28.04
C ALA A 136 -1.37 12.72 -26.61
N TRP A 137 -0.20 12.36 -26.07
CA TRP A 137 -0.05 11.89 -24.69
C TRP A 137 -0.29 12.99 -23.64
N LEU A 138 -0.13 14.26 -24.00
CA LEU A 138 -0.42 15.40 -23.14
C LEU A 138 -1.92 15.76 -23.16
N LYS A 139 -2.56 15.60 -24.33
CA LYS A 139 -4.03 15.76 -24.50
C LYS A 139 -4.81 14.62 -23.83
N ASN A 140 -4.25 13.41 -23.85
CA ASN A 140 -4.82 12.20 -23.25
C ASN A 140 -4.19 11.86 -21.90
N ALA A 141 -3.52 12.82 -21.26
CA ALA A 141 -3.05 12.67 -19.89
C ALA A 141 -4.27 12.67 -18.96
N GLU A 142 -5.02 11.58 -18.99
CA GLU A 142 -5.97 11.23 -17.94
C GLU A 142 -5.19 11.09 -16.62
N ASP A 143 -5.92 11.20 -15.51
CA ASP A 143 -5.41 11.26 -14.13
C ASP A 143 -4.58 10.04 -13.66
N GLU A 144 -4.08 9.21 -14.56
CA GLU A 144 -3.80 7.79 -14.34
C GLU A 144 -2.48 7.47 -13.66
N ASP A 145 -1.50 8.39 -13.71
CA ASP A 145 -0.16 8.15 -13.15
C ASP A 145 0.37 9.33 -12.33
N LEU A 146 -0.51 10.05 -11.64
CA LEU A 146 -0.13 11.05 -10.63
C LEU A 146 -0.12 10.47 -9.19
N ASP A 147 0.01 9.15 -9.07
CA ASP A 147 0.39 8.50 -7.82
C ASP A 147 1.91 8.63 -7.65
N GLY A 148 2.37 9.88 -7.46
CA GLY A 148 3.73 10.14 -7.01
C GLY A 148 3.93 9.54 -5.63
N ASP A 149 4.99 8.76 -5.51
CA ASP A 149 5.56 8.05 -4.36
C ASP A 149 4.82 8.18 -3.01
N GLU A 150 4.54 7.02 -2.41
CA GLU A 150 4.00 6.78 -1.05
C GLU A 150 4.87 7.33 0.10
N GLU A 151 5.64 8.41 -0.12
CA GLU A 151 6.38 9.12 0.91
C GLU A 151 5.44 10.07 1.66
N GLY A 152 4.64 9.49 2.54
CA GLY A 152 3.72 10.25 3.37
C GLY A 152 2.74 9.39 4.13
N ARG A 153 3.19 8.27 4.70
CA ARG A 153 2.39 7.56 5.70
C ARG A 153 2.36 8.43 6.96
N VAL A 154 1.36 9.30 7.05
CA VAL A 154 1.02 9.97 8.31
C VAL A 154 0.74 8.86 9.34
N GLY A 155 1.29 8.98 10.54
CA GLY A 155 1.17 7.96 11.58
C GLY A 155 -0.30 7.58 11.83
N GLU A 156 -0.56 6.28 12.01
CA GLU A 156 -1.90 5.68 12.14
C GLU A 156 -2.79 6.32 13.23
N SER A 157 -2.17 7.02 14.19
CA SER A 157 -2.82 7.65 15.35
C SER A 157 -3.83 8.76 15.02
N ARG A 158 -3.80 9.39 13.83
CA ARG A 158 -4.72 10.50 13.47
C ARG A 158 -5.79 10.13 12.44
N ARG A 159 -5.92 8.83 12.15
CA ARG A 159 -6.70 8.31 11.03
C ARG A 159 -8.21 8.47 11.24
N GLN A 160 -8.88 9.27 10.39
CA GLN A 160 -10.34 9.38 10.37
C GLN A 160 -10.98 8.38 9.41
N VAL A 161 -11.35 7.21 9.92
CA VAL A 161 -12.09 6.18 9.14
C VAL A 161 -13.56 6.57 8.96
N SER A 162 -14.14 6.22 7.81
CA SER A 162 -15.58 6.43 7.54
C SER A 162 -16.44 5.69 8.57
N TRP A 163 -17.65 6.20 8.86
CA TRP A 163 -18.59 5.59 9.81
C TRP A 163 -18.93 4.14 9.45
N ILE A 164 -18.86 3.80 8.15
CA ILE A 164 -19.04 2.43 7.70
C ILE A 164 -18.03 1.49 8.35
N TRP A 165 -16.92 1.96 8.91
CA TRP A 165 -15.92 1.15 9.62
C TRP A 165 -16.05 1.21 11.16
N MET A 166 -16.67 2.27 11.70
CA MET A 166 -16.76 2.52 13.15
C MET A 166 -17.73 1.58 13.89
N GLY A 167 -18.53 0.80 13.17
CA GLY A 167 -19.49 -0.17 13.74
C GLY A 167 -19.08 -1.64 13.62
N ALA A 168 -17.86 -1.95 13.14
CA ALA A 168 -17.45 -3.33 12.87
C ALA A 168 -17.30 -4.23 14.12
N GLY A 169 -17.38 -3.66 15.33
CA GLY A 169 -17.42 -4.39 16.60
C GLY A 169 -18.79 -4.44 17.29
N MET A 170 -19.79 -3.67 16.82
CA MET A 170 -21.12 -3.62 17.46
C MET A 170 -22.11 -4.65 16.88
N THR A 171 -21.79 -5.21 15.70
CA THR A 171 -22.68 -6.12 14.97
C THR A 171 -22.27 -7.59 15.06
N GLY A 172 -21.16 -7.89 15.75
CA GLY A 172 -20.65 -9.24 15.96
C GLY A 172 -21.06 -9.78 17.33
N THR A 173 -21.15 -11.09 17.45
CA THR A 173 -21.34 -11.75 18.74
C THR A 173 -20.07 -11.59 19.59
N ASP A 174 -20.20 -11.64 20.92
CA ASP A 174 -19.06 -11.52 21.85
C ASP A 174 -17.94 -12.53 21.53
N ALA A 175 -18.32 -13.73 21.07
CA ALA A 175 -17.39 -14.76 20.60
C ALA A 175 -16.57 -14.34 19.36
N GLU A 176 -17.16 -13.62 18.40
CA GLU A 176 -16.44 -13.11 17.23
C GLU A 176 -15.47 -12.00 17.61
N LEU A 177 -15.84 -11.17 18.60
CA LEU A 177 -14.95 -10.14 19.14
C LEU A 177 -13.76 -10.77 19.86
N GLU A 178 -14.00 -11.79 20.69
CA GLU A 178 -12.94 -12.52 21.39
C GLU A 178 -11.97 -13.19 20.40
N ASP A 179 -12.48 -13.82 19.35
CA ASP A 179 -11.63 -14.44 18.31
C ASP A 179 -10.80 -13.39 17.56
N ALA A 180 -11.40 -12.25 17.20
CA ALA A 180 -10.67 -11.14 16.60
C ALA A 180 -9.55 -10.61 17.50
N LEU A 181 -9.81 -10.48 18.81
CA LEU A 181 -8.80 -10.07 19.79
C LEU A 181 -7.68 -11.10 19.92
N ARG A 182 -7.99 -12.39 19.95
CA ARG A 182 -6.98 -13.47 19.97
C ARG A 182 -6.09 -13.45 18.73
N ILE A 183 -6.68 -13.21 17.55
CA ILE A 183 -5.94 -13.09 16.29
C ILE A 183 -4.99 -11.89 16.35
N GLU A 184 -5.46 -10.72 16.77
CA GLU A 184 -4.61 -9.53 16.87
C GLU A 184 -3.52 -9.67 17.93
N TRP A 185 -3.83 -10.30 19.07
CA TRP A 185 -2.83 -10.66 20.08
C TRP A 185 -1.77 -11.61 19.51
N ALA A 186 -2.17 -12.67 18.81
CA ALA A 186 -1.23 -13.62 18.21
C ALA A 186 -0.32 -12.94 17.17
N LYS A 187 -0.86 -12.05 16.34
CA LYS A 187 -0.06 -11.23 15.40
C LYS A 187 0.92 -10.30 16.11
N ALA A 188 0.48 -9.61 17.16
CA ALA A 188 1.33 -8.73 17.96
C ALA A 188 2.45 -9.52 18.66
N TYR A 189 2.11 -10.67 19.24
CA TYR A 189 3.04 -11.57 19.90
C TYR A 189 4.11 -12.12 18.95
N VAL A 190 3.72 -12.59 17.77
CA VAL A 190 4.69 -13.07 16.75
C VAL A 190 5.59 -11.93 16.27
N ARG A 191 5.05 -10.72 16.05
CA ARG A 191 5.87 -9.54 15.71
C ARG A 191 6.88 -9.21 16.80
N ALA A 192 6.47 -9.22 18.07
CA ALA A 192 7.36 -8.98 19.20
C ALA A 192 8.46 -10.05 19.31
N ARG A 193 8.11 -11.33 19.12
CA ARG A 193 9.12 -12.42 19.10
C ARG A 193 10.10 -12.29 17.96
N ARG A 194 9.60 -12.03 16.74
CA ARG A 194 10.44 -11.81 15.57
C ARG A 194 11.38 -10.62 15.77
N TRP A 195 10.88 -9.52 16.31
CA TRP A 195 11.71 -8.37 16.65
C TRP A 195 12.82 -8.74 17.63
N ASN A 196 12.51 -9.50 18.68
CA ASN A 196 13.52 -9.97 19.63
C ASN A 196 14.57 -10.88 18.97
N GLU A 197 14.16 -11.73 18.03
CA GLU A 197 15.08 -12.55 17.23
C GLU A 197 15.95 -11.69 16.31
N GLU A 198 15.37 -10.72 15.61
CA GLU A 198 16.07 -9.77 14.74
C GLU A 198 17.10 -8.94 15.51
N VAL A 199 16.77 -8.47 16.73
CA VAL A 199 17.72 -7.76 17.59
C VAL A 199 18.91 -8.66 17.97
N ARG A 200 18.67 -9.93 18.28
CA ARG A 200 19.73 -10.90 18.60
C ARG A 200 20.61 -11.19 17.38
N LEU A 201 19.99 -11.41 16.22
CA LEU A 201 20.69 -11.63 14.95
C LEU A 201 21.55 -10.43 14.59
N LEU A 202 20.98 -9.22 14.65
CA LEU A 202 21.70 -7.98 14.36
C LEU A 202 22.90 -7.79 15.30
N THR A 203 22.73 -8.08 16.60
CA THR A 203 23.84 -8.04 17.57
C THR A 203 24.97 -9.00 17.19
N GLU A 204 24.61 -10.19 16.70
CA GLU A 204 25.57 -11.19 16.26
C GLU A 204 26.22 -10.81 14.91
N GLU A 205 25.47 -10.22 13.99
CA GLU A 205 26.00 -9.65 12.74
C GLU A 205 27.03 -8.55 13.03
N PHE A 206 26.74 -7.64 13.97
CA PHE A 206 27.70 -6.62 14.40
C PHE A 206 29.01 -7.21 14.92
N ARG A 207 28.99 -8.42 15.51
CA ARG A 207 30.22 -9.12 15.94
C ARG A 207 30.92 -9.82 14.79
N ARG A 208 30.17 -10.44 13.87
CA ARG A 208 30.74 -11.27 12.80
C ARG A 208 31.23 -10.47 11.61
N VAL A 209 30.60 -9.33 11.30
CA VAL A 209 30.96 -8.52 10.14
C VAL A 209 32.42 -8.03 10.23
N PRO A 210 32.91 -7.44 11.34
CA PRO A 210 34.31 -7.04 11.45
C PRO A 210 35.28 -8.21 11.25
N ILE A 211 34.99 -9.36 11.87
CA ILE A 211 35.81 -10.58 11.75
C ILE A 211 35.84 -11.06 10.30
N SER A 212 34.69 -11.09 9.63
CA SER A 212 34.61 -11.49 8.22
C SER A 212 35.38 -10.53 7.32
N LEU A 213 35.38 -9.22 7.62
CA LEU A 213 36.15 -8.22 6.89
C LEU A 213 37.65 -8.37 7.13
N GLU A 214 38.08 -8.73 8.35
CA GLU A 214 39.48 -9.06 8.65
C GLU A 214 39.93 -10.29 7.87
N CYS A 215 39.13 -11.35 7.85
CA CYS A 215 39.42 -12.54 7.05
C CYS A 215 39.49 -12.21 5.54
N GLU A 216 38.61 -11.36 5.03
CA GLU A 216 38.65 -10.91 3.65
C GLU A 216 39.93 -10.10 3.37
N ALA A 217 40.35 -9.23 4.30
CA ALA A 217 41.61 -8.50 4.20
C ALA A 217 42.82 -9.44 4.13
N ASP A 218 42.88 -10.46 5.01
CA ASP A 218 43.92 -11.48 4.99
C ASP A 218 43.93 -12.25 3.66
N TRP A 219 42.75 -12.59 3.13
CA TRP A 219 42.63 -13.25 1.83
C TRP A 219 43.15 -12.38 0.67
N TRP A 220 42.97 -11.05 0.72
CA TRP A 220 43.57 -10.12 -0.24
C TRP A 220 45.09 -10.02 -0.08
N LEU A 221 45.60 -10.05 1.14
CA LEU A 221 47.03 -10.06 1.42
C LEU A 221 47.71 -11.33 0.88
N GLU A 222 47.15 -12.51 1.17
CA GLU A 222 47.64 -13.79 0.64
C GLU A 222 47.69 -13.78 -0.89
N ARG A 223 46.66 -13.22 -1.52
CA ARG A 223 46.62 -13.12 -2.98
C ARG A 223 47.71 -12.24 -3.56
N ALA A 224 48.10 -11.18 -2.86
CA ALA A 224 49.24 -10.36 -3.26
C ALA A 224 50.56 -11.14 -3.19
N GLN A 225 50.70 -12.05 -2.23
CA GLN A 225 51.92 -12.84 -2.01
C GLN A 225 52.12 -13.96 -3.06
N VAL A 226 51.04 -14.50 -3.62
CA VAL A 226 51.09 -15.61 -4.60
C VAL A 226 51.24 -15.10 -6.06
N VAL A 227 51.27 -13.79 -6.29
CA VAL A 227 51.45 -13.24 -7.65
C VAL A 227 52.83 -13.64 -8.20
N PRO A 228 52.91 -14.31 -9.37
CA PRO A 228 54.18 -14.77 -9.92
C PRO A 228 54.97 -13.60 -10.54
N VAL A 229 55.80 -12.95 -9.73
CA VAL A 229 56.72 -11.87 -10.14
C VAL A 229 57.99 -12.47 -10.76
N GLY A 230 58.50 -11.88 -11.84
CA GLY A 230 59.75 -12.32 -12.47
C GLY A 230 59.68 -13.68 -13.18
N THR A 231 58.49 -14.17 -13.53
CA THR A 231 58.30 -15.39 -14.34
C THR A 231 57.87 -15.04 -15.77
N ASP A 232 58.23 -15.86 -16.75
CA ASP A 232 57.80 -15.67 -18.16
C ASP A 232 56.27 -15.74 -18.34
N ALA A 233 55.54 -16.24 -17.32
CA ALA A 233 54.10 -16.41 -17.34
C ALA A 233 53.33 -15.07 -17.28
N LEU A 234 53.93 -14.00 -16.75
CA LEU A 234 53.21 -12.74 -16.57
C LEU A 234 54.15 -11.52 -16.63
N HIS A 235 53.78 -10.53 -17.43
CA HIS A 235 54.59 -9.32 -17.60
C HIS A 235 54.67 -8.52 -16.29
N GLU A 236 55.88 -8.10 -15.93
CA GLU A 236 56.23 -7.47 -14.65
C GLU A 236 55.30 -6.31 -14.23
N ALA A 237 54.99 -5.39 -15.15
CA ALA A 237 54.08 -4.28 -14.88
C ALA A 237 52.65 -4.72 -14.49
N TYR A 238 52.15 -5.82 -15.04
CA TYR A 238 50.84 -6.36 -14.67
C TYR A 238 50.89 -7.06 -13.31
N ALA A 239 51.98 -7.78 -13.02
CA ALA A 239 52.20 -8.40 -11.71
C ALA A 239 52.22 -7.33 -10.59
N GLN A 240 52.95 -6.23 -10.80
CA GLN A 240 52.98 -5.10 -9.88
C GLN A 240 51.61 -4.42 -9.71
N GLY A 241 50.85 -4.27 -10.79
CA GLY A 241 49.49 -3.74 -10.73
C GLY A 241 48.52 -4.60 -9.92
N MET A 242 48.60 -5.94 -10.08
CA MET A 242 47.78 -6.87 -9.29
C MET A 242 48.13 -6.84 -7.81
N ILE A 243 49.43 -6.78 -7.47
CA ILE A 243 49.90 -6.65 -6.08
C ILE A 243 49.39 -5.34 -5.48
N ALA A 244 49.58 -4.21 -6.17
CA ALA A 244 49.13 -2.90 -5.71
C ALA A 244 47.61 -2.85 -5.48
N TYR A 245 46.82 -3.45 -6.38
CA TYR A 245 45.38 -3.54 -6.22
C TYR A 245 44.98 -4.42 -5.03
N ALA A 246 45.62 -5.58 -4.85
CA ALA A 246 45.33 -6.48 -3.74
C ALA A 246 45.66 -5.84 -2.38
N ILE A 247 46.80 -5.16 -2.25
CA ILE A 247 47.16 -4.39 -1.05
C ILE A 247 46.16 -3.25 -0.80
N LYS A 248 45.70 -2.58 -1.86
CA LYS A 248 44.65 -1.55 -1.73
C LYS A 248 43.34 -2.14 -1.19
N GLN A 249 42.94 -3.32 -1.64
CA GLN A 249 41.73 -4.00 -1.13
C GLN A 249 41.90 -4.43 0.34
N GLU A 250 43.06 -4.99 0.70
CA GLU A 250 43.38 -5.32 2.10
C GLU A 250 43.20 -4.10 3.01
N SER A 251 43.81 -2.96 2.67
CA SER A 251 43.69 -1.74 3.47
C SER A 251 42.25 -1.20 3.55
N LEU A 252 41.46 -1.35 2.49
CA LEU A 252 40.03 -1.02 2.48
C LEU A 252 39.27 -1.88 3.49
N PHE A 253 39.43 -3.21 3.43
CA PHE A 253 38.72 -4.14 4.31
C PHE A 253 39.13 -3.98 5.78
N ARG A 254 40.42 -3.76 6.06
CA ARG A 254 40.89 -3.36 7.41
C ARG A 254 40.24 -2.07 7.89
N GLY A 255 40.16 -1.08 7.01
CA GLY A 255 39.53 0.21 7.31
C GLY A 255 38.02 0.12 7.52
N LEU A 256 37.34 -0.88 6.94
CA LEU A 256 35.93 -1.15 7.19
C LEU A 256 35.71 -1.94 8.49
N ALA A 257 36.61 -2.86 8.84
CA ALA A 257 36.55 -3.62 10.09
C ALA A 257 36.75 -2.74 11.34
N ALA A 258 37.53 -1.67 11.22
CA ALA A 258 37.86 -0.76 12.32
C ALA A 258 36.83 0.36 12.58
N ARG A 259 35.72 0.40 11.83
CA ARG A 259 34.64 1.41 11.98
C ARG A 259 33.54 0.91 12.90
#